data_AF-J9ESI7-F1
#
_entry.id   AF-J9ESI7-F1
#
_cell.length_a   1.000
_cell.length_b   1.000
_cell.length_c   1.000
_cell.angle_alpha   90.00
_cell.angle_beta   90.00
_cell.angle_gamma   90.00
#
_symmetry.space_group_name_H-M   'P 1'
#
loop_
_entity.id
_entity.type
_entity.pdbx_description
1 polymer ?
#
loop_
_entity_poly.entity_id
_entity_poly.type
_entity_poly.pdbx_seq_one_letter_code
_entity_poly.pdbx_strand_id
1 'polypeptide(L)'
;MSMNQKRKSVPLEVQKINPSIVQERHSVKILDGELFSYQLSTECTKEMQIRARLCVKPLMLRWNKMRQQRPMLKNVSFPMYKYTRQELLELCDGYANMFLCAGFESITICLNDEMIRFARDHFGYICTPQNIKRFMEHYECIVEVATAYNERCQMFITGVAEPGKDLKKCRGIRQYYDCMKSEIIWKCHSEALKEFETSVIEYGCDLGLNDSL
;
A
#
# COMPACT_ATOMS: atom_id res chain seq x y z
N MET A 1 50.81 48.71 -50.86
CA MET A 1 49.91 47.78 -50.16
C MET A 1 50.74 47.07 -49.10
N SER A 2 50.50 47.34 -47.81
CA SER A 2 51.20 46.68 -46.70
C SER A 2 50.28 46.56 -45.48
N MET A 3 50.63 45.60 -44.63
CA MET A 3 49.87 44.97 -43.55
C MET A 3 49.56 45.87 -42.33
N ASN A 4 48.66 45.33 -41.48
CA ASN A 4 48.59 45.35 -40.00
C ASN A 4 47.56 46.23 -39.25
N GLN A 5 46.70 45.48 -38.52
CA GLN A 5 46.28 45.59 -37.11
C GLN A 5 45.76 46.92 -36.52
N LYS A 6 44.55 46.86 -35.95
CA LYS A 6 44.33 46.93 -34.49
C LYS A 6 42.88 46.58 -34.11
N ARG A 7 42.70 45.47 -33.40
CA ARG A 7 41.51 45.18 -32.59
C ARG A 7 41.46 46.15 -31.41
N LYS A 8 40.32 46.82 -31.22
CA LYS A 8 39.94 47.44 -29.94
C LYS A 8 38.88 46.54 -29.28
N SER A 9 39.14 46.18 -28.03
CA SER A 9 38.27 45.43 -27.11
C SER A 9 37.23 46.34 -26.47
N VAL A 10 35.97 45.91 -26.41
CA VAL A 10 34.90 46.47 -25.55
C VAL A 10 34.08 45.28 -24.98
N PRO A 11 33.61 45.31 -23.72
CA PRO A 11 33.34 44.11 -22.91
C PRO A 11 32.01 43.42 -23.21
N LEU A 12 31.96 42.10 -22.94
CA LEU A 12 30.71 41.33 -22.88
C LEU A 12 29.83 41.82 -21.72
N GLU A 13 28.69 42.41 -22.03
CA GLU A 13 27.56 42.49 -21.09
C GLU A 13 26.86 41.13 -21.04
N VAL A 14 26.90 40.54 -19.85
CA VAL A 14 26.15 39.33 -19.48
C VAL A 14 24.67 39.68 -19.46
N GLN A 15 23.93 39.28 -20.49
CA GLN A 15 22.47 39.31 -20.48
C GLN A 15 21.97 38.33 -19.42
N LYS A 16 21.48 38.89 -18.30
CA LYS A 16 20.75 38.17 -17.26
C LYS A 16 19.46 37.60 -17.85
N ILE A 17 19.43 36.29 -18.03
CA ILE A 17 18.21 35.53 -18.30
C ILE A 17 17.32 35.64 -17.06
N ASN A 18 16.12 36.20 -17.22
CA ASN A 18 15.09 36.23 -16.18
C ASN A 18 14.69 34.80 -15.79
N PRO A 19 14.92 34.36 -14.54
CA PRO A 19 14.41 33.09 -14.05
C PRO A 19 13.02 33.35 -13.45
N SER A 20 12.01 33.43 -14.30
CA SER A 20 10.63 33.65 -13.85
C SER A 20 9.67 32.66 -14.51
N ILE A 21 10.05 31.38 -14.52
CA ILE A 21 9.09 30.26 -14.54
C ILE A 21 9.65 29.20 -13.58
N VAL A 22 9.67 29.54 -12.29
CA VAL A 22 9.68 28.52 -11.25
C VAL A 22 8.26 27.95 -11.26
N GLN A 23 8.07 26.80 -11.91
CA GLN A 23 6.90 25.98 -11.64
C GLN A 23 6.87 25.73 -10.13
N GLU A 24 5.94 26.38 -9.43
CA GLU A 24 5.55 25.98 -8.09
C GLU A 24 5.03 24.54 -8.21
N ARG A 25 5.91 23.56 -7.97
CA ARG A 25 5.48 22.24 -7.55
C ARG A 25 4.83 22.45 -6.19
N HIS A 26 3.51 22.69 -6.19
CA HIS A 26 2.71 22.50 -5.00
C HIS A 26 2.97 21.07 -4.52
N SER A 27 3.76 20.93 -3.46
CA SER A 27 4.00 19.65 -2.82
C SER A 27 2.67 19.20 -2.23
N VAL A 28 2.07 18.17 -2.82
CA VAL A 28 0.84 17.59 -2.29
C VAL A 28 1.14 17.07 -0.89
N LYS A 29 0.47 17.63 0.13
CA LYS A 29 0.62 17.18 1.51
C LYS A 29 -0.01 15.80 1.67
N ILE A 30 0.77 14.80 2.09
CA ILE A 30 0.27 13.47 2.41
C ILE A 30 -0.18 13.44 3.87
N LEU A 31 -1.42 13.02 4.12
CA LEU A 31 -2.01 12.87 5.44
C LEU A 31 -1.44 11.64 6.15
N ASP A 32 -1.05 11.77 7.41
CA ASP A 32 -0.43 10.68 8.18
C ASP A 32 -1.42 9.59 8.60
N GLY A 33 -2.73 9.87 8.56
CA GLY A 33 -3.76 8.96 9.06
C GLY A 33 -3.76 8.86 10.59
N GLU A 34 -4.60 7.98 11.12
CA GLU A 34 -4.64 7.69 12.54
C GLU A 34 -3.44 6.85 12.98
N LEU A 35 -3.00 7.07 14.22
CA LEU A 35 -1.99 6.23 14.85
C LEU A 35 -2.64 5.00 15.47
N PHE A 36 -2.12 3.83 15.12
CA PHE A 36 -2.58 2.59 15.71
C PHE A 36 -1.83 2.27 17.00
N SER A 37 -2.56 1.83 18.03
CA SER A 37 -2.01 1.22 19.23
C SER A 37 -2.58 -0.19 19.35
N TYR A 38 -1.71 -1.16 19.57
CA TYR A 38 -2.10 -2.56 19.70
C TYR A 38 -1.62 -3.11 21.02
N GLN A 39 -2.54 -3.73 21.76
CA GLN A 39 -2.25 -4.43 22.99
C GLN A 39 -2.46 -5.92 22.76
N LEU A 40 -1.43 -6.72 23.03
CA LEU A 40 -1.56 -8.17 23.00
C LEU A 40 -2.49 -8.60 24.14
N SER A 41 -3.43 -9.50 23.86
CA SER A 41 -4.33 -10.04 24.87
C SER A 41 -3.52 -10.68 26.01
N THR A 42 -3.94 -10.46 27.25
CA THR A 42 -3.36 -11.14 28.43
C THR A 42 -3.61 -12.65 28.40
N GLU A 43 -4.61 -13.09 27.63
CA GLU A 43 -4.93 -14.52 27.41
C GLU A 43 -4.02 -15.17 26.36
N CYS A 44 -3.29 -14.37 25.57
CA CYS A 44 -2.29 -14.92 24.64
C CYS A 44 -1.07 -15.39 25.44
N THR A 45 -1.11 -16.66 25.84
CA THR A 45 0.01 -17.26 26.54
C THR A 45 1.25 -17.30 25.64
N LYS A 46 2.44 -17.36 26.26
CA LYS A 46 3.71 -17.44 25.53
C LYS A 46 3.75 -18.66 24.58
N GLU A 47 3.17 -19.79 24.98
CA GLU A 47 3.11 -21.00 24.18
C GLU A 47 2.21 -20.80 22.94
N MET A 48 1.04 -20.20 23.12
CA MET A 48 0.14 -19.86 22.01
C MET A 48 0.80 -18.87 21.05
N GLN A 49 1.46 -17.83 21.58
CA GLN A 49 2.17 -16.85 20.77
C GLN A 49 3.29 -17.50 19.94
N ILE A 50 4.12 -18.35 20.57
CA ILE A 50 5.19 -19.08 19.88
C ILE A 50 4.60 -19.97 18.78
N ARG A 51 3.55 -20.73 19.09
CA ARG A 51 2.89 -21.61 18.10
C ARG A 51 2.33 -20.81 16.94
N ALA A 52 1.61 -19.72 17.21
CA ALA A 52 1.02 -18.88 16.19
C ALA A 52 2.09 -18.23 15.29
N ARG A 53 3.21 -17.76 15.87
CA ARG A 53 4.36 -17.24 15.11
C ARG A 53 5.03 -18.30 14.24
N LEU A 54 5.18 -19.53 14.76
CA LEU A 54 5.70 -20.65 13.97
C LEU A 54 4.80 -20.95 12.76
N CYS A 55 3.49 -20.89 12.95
CA CYS A 55 2.51 -21.18 11.90
C CYS A 55 2.33 -20.06 10.86
N VAL A 56 2.54 -18.79 11.23
CA VAL A 56 2.48 -17.66 10.28
C VAL A 56 3.81 -17.48 9.52
N LYS A 57 4.92 -18.00 10.04
CA LYS A 57 6.26 -17.85 9.46
C LYS A 57 6.34 -18.23 7.97
N PRO A 58 5.75 -19.35 7.48
CA PRO A 58 5.79 -19.69 6.05
C PRO A 58 5.16 -18.62 5.16
N LEU A 59 4.01 -18.05 5.57
CA LEU A 59 3.36 -16.93 4.87
C LEU A 59 4.28 -15.71 4.82
N MET A 60 4.89 -15.34 5.95
CA MET A 60 5.81 -14.20 6.02
C MET A 60 7.05 -14.39 5.13
N LEU A 61 7.61 -15.60 5.08
CA LEU A 61 8.72 -15.92 4.19
C LEU A 61 8.33 -15.79 2.72
N ARG A 62 7.14 -16.29 2.33
CA ARG A 62 6.64 -16.16 0.95
C ARG A 62 6.42 -14.71 0.58
N TRP A 63 5.74 -13.95 1.43
CA TRP A 63 5.49 -12.52 1.27
C TRP A 63 6.79 -11.73 1.12
N ASN A 64 7.78 -11.97 1.98
CA ASN A 64 9.06 -11.28 1.93
C ASN A 64 9.83 -11.63 0.64
N LYS A 65 9.83 -12.91 0.24
CA LYS A 65 10.47 -13.35 -1.01
C LYS A 65 9.89 -12.63 -2.23
N MET A 66 8.56 -12.45 -2.30
CA MET A 66 7.93 -11.68 -3.38
C MET A 66 8.42 -10.24 -3.42
N ARG A 67 8.51 -9.55 -2.27
CA ARG A 67 9.03 -8.18 -2.18
C ARG A 67 10.51 -8.07 -2.54
N GLN A 68 11.30 -9.09 -2.23
CA GLN A 68 12.70 -9.14 -2.63
C GLN A 68 12.86 -9.26 -4.15
N GLN A 69 12.01 -10.08 -4.79
CA GLN A 69 12.02 -10.31 -6.23
C GLN A 69 11.41 -9.16 -7.04
N ARG A 70 10.51 -8.37 -6.44
CA ARG A 70 9.75 -7.30 -7.10
C ARG A 70 10.02 -5.96 -6.40
N PRO A 71 11.04 -5.18 -6.84
CA PRO A 71 11.47 -3.95 -6.16
C PRO A 71 10.37 -2.91 -5.93
N MET A 72 9.40 -2.80 -6.85
CA MET A 72 8.25 -1.90 -6.70
C MET A 72 7.36 -2.25 -5.50
N LEU A 73 7.36 -3.49 -5.02
CA LEU A 73 6.60 -3.86 -3.83
C LEU A 73 7.28 -3.40 -2.55
N LYS A 74 8.60 -3.13 -2.55
CA LYS A 74 9.36 -2.80 -1.34
C LYS A 74 8.87 -1.52 -0.66
N ASN A 75 8.45 -0.54 -1.45
CA ASN A 75 8.07 0.79 -0.98
C ASN A 75 6.57 1.06 -1.13
N VAL A 76 5.73 0.02 -1.02
CA VAL A 76 4.28 0.14 -1.02
C VAL A 76 3.71 -0.30 0.33
N SER A 77 2.95 0.59 0.98
CA SER A 77 2.27 0.35 2.26
C SER A 77 0.91 -0.34 2.09
N PHE A 78 0.30 -0.29 0.90
CA PHE A 78 -0.96 -0.95 0.57
C PHE A 78 -0.83 -1.79 -0.71
N PRO A 79 -0.26 -3.02 -0.63
CA PRO A 79 0.25 -3.73 -1.80
C PRO A 79 -0.76 -4.66 -2.49
N MET A 80 -2.00 -4.80 -1.97
CA MET A 80 -2.94 -5.84 -2.44
C MET A 80 -3.23 -5.79 -3.96
N TYR A 81 -3.35 -4.60 -4.54
CA TYR A 81 -3.54 -4.39 -5.99
C TYR A 81 -2.21 -4.26 -6.77
N LYS A 82 -1.09 -4.67 -6.19
CA LYS A 82 0.24 -4.76 -6.85
C LYS A 82 0.70 -6.19 -7.06
N TYR A 83 0.12 -7.13 -6.33
CA TYR A 83 0.30 -8.56 -6.58
C TYR A 83 -0.30 -8.93 -7.94
N THR A 84 0.19 -10.01 -8.52
CA THR A 84 -0.59 -10.70 -9.56
C THR A 84 -1.70 -11.51 -8.90
N ARG A 85 -2.72 -11.90 -9.67
CA ARG A 85 -3.78 -12.80 -9.20
C ARG A 85 -3.20 -14.07 -8.55
N GLN A 86 -2.24 -14.70 -9.22
CA GLN A 86 -1.61 -15.93 -8.72
C GLN A 86 -0.85 -15.66 -7.41
N GLU A 87 -0.07 -14.58 -7.32
CA GLU A 87 0.66 -14.23 -6.11
C GLU A 87 -0.29 -14.00 -4.93
N LEU A 88 -1.40 -13.31 -5.15
CA LEU A 88 -2.40 -13.06 -4.10
C LEU A 88 -3.07 -14.35 -3.64
N LEU A 89 -3.43 -15.25 -4.56
CA LEU A 89 -3.99 -16.56 -4.21
C LEU A 89 -3.00 -17.42 -3.42
N GLU A 90 -1.72 -17.44 -3.81
CA GLU A 90 -0.68 -18.15 -3.04
C GLU A 90 -0.50 -17.58 -1.63
N LEU A 91 -0.64 -16.25 -1.45
CA LEU A 91 -0.65 -15.63 -0.13
C LEU A 91 -1.91 -15.99 0.66
N CYS A 92 -3.07 -16.09 0.01
CA CYS A 92 -4.30 -16.56 0.63
C CYS A 92 -4.22 -18.01 1.11
N ASP A 93 -3.60 -18.90 0.33
CA ASP A 93 -3.35 -20.27 0.77
C ASP A 93 -2.45 -20.29 2.02
N GLY A 94 -1.40 -19.47 2.03
CA GLY A 94 -0.55 -19.29 3.21
C GLY A 94 -1.31 -18.77 4.44
N TYR A 95 -2.24 -17.85 4.22
CA TYR A 95 -3.11 -17.30 5.28
C TYR A 95 -4.10 -18.35 5.81
N ALA A 96 -4.69 -19.19 4.96
CA ALA A 96 -5.53 -20.28 5.43
C ALA A 96 -4.72 -21.31 6.26
N ASN A 97 -3.52 -21.64 5.79
CA ASN A 97 -2.64 -22.64 6.41
C ASN A 97 -2.19 -22.28 7.84
N MET A 98 -2.05 -20.99 8.18
CA MET A 98 -1.70 -20.63 9.56
C MET A 98 -2.78 -21.04 10.57
N PHE A 99 -4.07 -21.02 10.20
CA PHE A 99 -5.17 -21.48 11.05
C PHE A 99 -5.19 -23.01 11.18
N LEU A 100 -4.91 -23.73 10.08
CA LEU A 100 -4.80 -25.19 10.11
C LEU A 100 -3.65 -25.66 11.02
N CYS A 101 -2.56 -24.90 11.08
CA CYS A 101 -1.39 -25.19 11.90
C CYS A 101 -1.58 -24.84 13.39
N ALA A 102 -2.01 -23.61 13.69
CA ALA A 102 -2.09 -23.11 15.07
C ALA A 102 -3.41 -23.41 15.77
N GLY A 103 -4.47 -23.70 15.01
CA GLY A 103 -5.85 -23.68 15.47
C GLY A 103 -6.43 -22.26 15.50
N PHE A 104 -7.73 -22.14 15.25
CA PHE A 104 -8.43 -20.86 15.16
C PHE A 104 -8.36 -20.05 16.46
N GLU A 105 -8.54 -20.71 17.61
CA GLU A 105 -8.51 -20.08 18.93
C GLU A 105 -7.15 -19.42 19.23
N SER A 106 -6.05 -20.14 19.02
CA SER A 106 -4.69 -19.61 19.23
C SER A 106 -4.41 -18.34 18.42
N ILE A 107 -4.83 -18.32 17.15
CA ILE A 107 -4.66 -17.15 16.28
C ILE A 107 -5.52 -15.99 16.75
N THR A 108 -6.77 -16.26 17.12
CA THR A 108 -7.75 -15.24 17.50
C THR A 108 -7.40 -14.59 18.84
N ILE A 109 -6.94 -15.36 19.82
CA ILE A 109 -6.51 -14.81 21.11
C ILE A 109 -5.22 -13.99 20.95
N CYS A 110 -4.31 -14.41 20.08
CA CYS A 110 -3.04 -13.72 19.82
C CYS A 110 -3.12 -12.69 18.67
N LEU A 111 -4.31 -12.26 18.27
CA LEU A 111 -4.54 -11.51 17.03
C LEU A 111 -3.73 -10.20 16.90
N ASN A 112 -3.37 -9.59 18.03
CA ASN A 112 -2.59 -8.35 18.07
C ASN A 112 -1.07 -8.55 18.10
N ASP A 113 -0.57 -9.79 18.10
CA ASP A 113 0.84 -10.09 17.86
C ASP A 113 1.26 -9.56 16.49
N GLU A 114 2.45 -8.96 16.39
CA GLU A 114 2.91 -8.23 15.21
C GLU A 114 2.80 -9.00 13.88
N MET A 115 3.12 -10.30 13.87
CA MET A 115 3.10 -11.10 12.64
C MET A 115 1.69 -11.54 12.27
N ILE A 116 0.91 -11.91 13.28
CA ILE A 116 -0.48 -12.38 13.14
C ILE A 116 -1.34 -11.21 12.67
N ARG A 117 -1.19 -10.07 13.32
CA ARG A 117 -1.86 -8.83 13.00
C ARG A 117 -1.51 -8.35 11.60
N PHE A 118 -0.23 -8.39 11.23
CA PHE A 118 0.20 -8.06 9.87
C PHE A 118 -0.50 -8.96 8.84
N ALA A 119 -0.53 -10.27 9.07
CA ALA A 119 -1.19 -11.23 8.19
C ALA A 119 -2.71 -10.98 8.10
N ARG A 120 -3.36 -10.73 9.23
CA ARG A 120 -4.79 -10.38 9.29
C ARG A 120 -5.08 -9.09 8.52
N ASP A 121 -4.35 -8.02 8.77
CA ASP A 121 -4.65 -6.73 8.14
C ASP A 121 -4.47 -6.80 6.61
N HIS A 122 -3.48 -7.55 6.12
CA HIS A 122 -3.21 -7.62 4.68
C HIS A 122 -4.08 -8.64 3.93
N PHE A 123 -4.47 -9.72 4.59
CA PHE A 123 -5.07 -10.88 3.91
C PHE A 123 -6.40 -11.32 4.53
N GLY A 124 -6.70 -10.89 5.75
CA GLY A 124 -7.81 -11.37 6.56
C GLY A 124 -9.17 -11.16 5.93
N TYR A 125 -9.40 -10.05 5.24
CA TYR A 125 -10.64 -9.84 4.50
C TYR A 125 -10.66 -10.58 3.17
N ILE A 126 -9.61 -10.44 2.36
CA ILE A 126 -9.56 -10.94 0.98
C ILE A 126 -9.60 -12.48 0.95
N CYS A 127 -8.86 -13.12 1.85
CA CYS A 127 -8.57 -14.54 1.79
C CYS A 127 -9.58 -15.40 2.56
N THR A 128 -10.70 -14.84 3.01
CA THR A 128 -11.77 -15.66 3.61
C THR A 128 -12.53 -16.42 2.53
N PRO A 129 -13.05 -17.63 2.85
CA PRO A 129 -13.91 -18.37 1.92
C PRO A 129 -15.13 -17.56 1.44
N GLN A 130 -15.64 -16.66 2.27
CA GLN A 130 -16.82 -15.84 1.97
C GLN A 130 -16.51 -14.71 0.98
N ASN A 131 -15.31 -14.13 1.06
CA ASN A 131 -14.97 -12.92 0.30
C ASN A 131 -14.14 -13.20 -0.94
N ILE A 132 -13.28 -14.23 -0.93
CA ILE A 132 -12.25 -14.43 -1.97
C ILE A 132 -12.85 -14.50 -3.38
N LYS A 133 -13.99 -15.16 -3.54
CA LYS A 133 -14.67 -15.26 -4.84
C LYS A 133 -15.13 -13.88 -5.31
N ARG A 134 -15.89 -13.15 -4.49
CA ARG A 134 -16.41 -11.82 -4.80
C ARG A 134 -15.29 -10.81 -5.06
N PHE A 135 -14.26 -10.81 -4.21
CA PHE A 135 -13.10 -9.96 -4.38
C PHE A 135 -12.42 -10.19 -5.75
N MET A 136 -12.24 -11.47 -6.12
CA MET A 136 -11.59 -11.86 -7.37
C MET A 136 -12.40 -11.57 -8.63
N GLU A 137 -13.71 -11.30 -8.52
CA GLU A 137 -14.55 -10.87 -9.64
C GLU A 137 -14.22 -9.42 -10.07
N HIS A 138 -13.79 -8.58 -9.13
CA HIS A 138 -13.45 -7.17 -9.39
C HIS A 138 -11.94 -6.91 -9.47
N TYR A 139 -11.13 -7.84 -8.97
CA TYR A 139 -9.70 -7.66 -8.76
C TYR A 139 -8.93 -7.22 -10.02
N GLU A 140 -9.12 -7.92 -11.13
CA GLU A 140 -8.37 -7.67 -12.37
C GLU A 140 -8.60 -6.26 -12.91
N CYS A 141 -9.87 -5.81 -12.94
CA CYS A 141 -10.20 -4.46 -13.37
C CYS A 141 -9.57 -3.40 -12.45
N ILE A 142 -9.65 -3.57 -11.13
CA ILE A 142 -9.05 -2.61 -10.18
C ILE A 142 -7.52 -2.57 -10.34
N VAL A 143 -6.87 -3.72 -10.57
CA VAL A 143 -5.42 -3.80 -10.85
C VAL A 143 -5.07 -3.06 -12.13
N GLU A 144 -5.87 -3.19 -13.19
CA GLU A 144 -5.67 -2.45 -14.44
C GLU A 144 -5.73 -0.94 -14.21
N VAL A 145 -6.74 -0.45 -13.47
CA VAL A 145 -6.84 0.96 -13.07
C VAL A 145 -5.61 1.36 -12.24
N ALA A 146 -5.24 0.58 -11.23
CA ALA A 146 -4.12 0.88 -10.34
C ALA A 146 -2.75 0.86 -11.04
N THR A 147 -2.66 0.18 -12.19
CA THR A 147 -1.48 0.14 -13.06
C THR A 147 -1.48 1.29 -14.05
N ALA A 148 -2.63 1.62 -14.66
CA ALA A 148 -2.75 2.72 -15.62
C ALA A 148 -2.54 4.10 -14.95
N TYR A 149 -3.03 4.27 -13.72
CA TYR A 149 -2.90 5.52 -12.95
C TYR A 149 -1.78 5.47 -11.91
N ASN A 150 -0.82 4.56 -12.15
CA ASN A 150 0.32 4.28 -11.29
C ASN A 150 1.04 5.57 -10.83
N GLU A 151 1.43 6.46 -11.74
CA GLU A 151 2.27 7.61 -11.37
C GLU A 151 1.56 8.66 -10.49
N ARG A 152 0.24 8.86 -10.68
CA ARG A 152 -0.50 9.91 -9.94
C ARG A 152 -0.93 9.46 -8.56
N CYS A 153 -1.51 8.27 -8.45
CA CYS A 153 -2.09 7.84 -7.18
C CYS A 153 -1.07 7.10 -6.29
N GLN A 154 -0.02 6.47 -6.84
CA GLN A 154 0.92 5.69 -6.02
C GLN A 154 1.71 6.51 -4.99
N MET A 155 1.91 7.81 -5.23
CA MET A 155 2.61 8.67 -4.27
C MET A 155 1.99 8.61 -2.87
N PHE A 156 0.67 8.39 -2.80
CA PHE A 156 -0.08 8.32 -1.54
C PHE A 156 0.13 7.02 -0.77
N ILE A 157 0.45 5.91 -1.44
CA ILE A 157 0.71 4.60 -0.81
C ILE A 157 2.20 4.26 -0.76
N THR A 158 3.06 5.26 -0.91
CA THR A 158 4.50 5.09 -0.75
C THR A 158 4.82 4.92 0.73
N GLY A 159 5.41 3.80 1.09
CA GLY A 159 5.73 3.46 2.47
C GLY A 159 6.20 2.03 2.65
N VAL A 160 6.59 1.70 3.88
CA VAL A 160 7.04 0.36 4.25
C VAL A 160 5.88 -0.36 4.91
N ALA A 161 5.51 -1.53 4.39
CA ALA A 161 4.65 -2.48 5.06
C ALA A 161 5.54 -3.57 5.66
N GLU A 162 5.76 -3.55 6.97
CA GLU A 162 6.52 -4.56 7.70
C GLU A 162 5.80 -4.90 9.01
N PRO A 163 5.83 -6.17 9.46
CA PRO A 163 5.34 -6.54 10.78
C PRO A 163 5.96 -5.65 11.87
N GLY A 164 5.12 -5.08 12.74
CA GLY A 164 5.54 -4.22 13.84
C GLY A 164 5.88 -2.76 13.46
N LYS A 165 5.83 -2.38 12.17
CA LYS A 165 6.10 -1.01 11.69
C LYS A 165 4.89 -0.33 11.08
N ASP A 166 3.73 -0.56 11.65
CA ASP A 166 2.44 -0.20 11.04
C ASP A 166 1.70 0.93 11.76
N LEU A 167 2.37 1.64 12.69
CA LEU A 167 1.82 2.80 13.39
C LEU A 167 1.20 3.85 12.45
N LYS A 168 1.76 4.00 11.24
CA LYS A 168 1.29 4.89 10.19
C LYS A 168 0.84 4.14 8.93
N LYS A 169 0.30 2.92 9.07
CA LYS A 169 -0.11 2.09 7.90
C LYS A 169 -1.13 2.79 7.00
N CYS A 170 -1.96 3.66 7.57
CA CYS A 170 -3.00 4.40 6.85
C CYS A 170 -2.55 5.73 6.26
N ARG A 171 -1.26 6.08 6.38
CA ARG A 171 -0.70 7.28 5.77
C ARG A 171 -1.01 7.32 4.27
N GLY A 172 -1.70 8.38 3.85
CA GLY A 172 -2.09 8.65 2.48
C GLY A 172 -3.19 7.74 1.90
N ILE A 173 -3.65 6.71 2.61
CA ILE A 173 -4.59 5.74 2.04
C ILE A 173 -5.94 6.38 1.65
N ARG A 174 -6.45 7.34 2.43
CA ARG A 174 -7.65 8.11 2.04
C ARG A 174 -7.45 8.86 0.73
N GLN A 175 -6.31 9.54 0.57
CA GLN A 175 -5.98 10.26 -0.67
C GLN A 175 -5.77 9.31 -1.84
N TYR A 176 -5.23 8.11 -1.59
CA TYR A 176 -5.15 7.06 -2.60
C TYR A 176 -6.54 6.62 -3.06
N TYR A 177 -7.45 6.37 -2.11
CA TYR A 177 -8.84 6.04 -2.42
C TYR A 177 -9.52 7.13 -3.25
N ASP A 178 -9.44 8.39 -2.79
CA ASP A 178 -10.04 9.53 -3.48
C ASP A 178 -9.48 9.71 -4.90
N CYS A 179 -8.17 9.50 -5.08
CA CYS A 179 -7.50 9.57 -6.37
C CYS A 179 -7.97 8.48 -7.35
N MET A 180 -8.26 7.28 -6.84
CA MET A 180 -8.66 6.11 -7.63
C MET A 180 -10.16 6.04 -7.90
N LYS A 181 -10.99 6.61 -7.01
CA LYS A 181 -12.45 6.45 -6.97
C LYS A 181 -13.14 6.66 -8.30
N SER A 182 -12.94 7.81 -8.93
CA SER A 182 -13.61 8.17 -10.20
C SER A 182 -13.27 7.19 -11.33
N GLU A 183 -12.02 6.75 -11.40
CA GLU A 183 -11.56 5.84 -12.45
C GLU A 183 -12.07 4.41 -12.24
N ILE A 184 -12.16 3.97 -10.99
CA ILE A 184 -12.77 2.67 -10.65
C ILE A 184 -14.26 2.69 -11.00
N ILE A 185 -15.00 3.74 -10.66
CA ILE A 185 -16.42 3.85 -11.04
C ILE A 185 -16.57 3.80 -12.57
N TRP A 186 -15.75 4.58 -13.28
CA TRP A 186 -15.85 4.71 -14.73
C TRP A 186 -15.52 3.42 -15.48
N LYS A 187 -14.47 2.70 -15.06
CA LYS A 187 -13.98 1.51 -15.77
C LYS A 187 -14.48 0.18 -15.22
N CYS A 188 -14.68 0.09 -13.90
CA CYS A 188 -14.97 -1.16 -13.20
C CYS A 188 -16.37 -1.19 -12.56
N HIS A 189 -17.15 -0.11 -12.72
CA HIS A 189 -18.48 0.08 -12.13
C HIS A 189 -18.49 0.23 -10.60
N SER A 190 -19.67 0.52 -10.05
CA SER A 190 -19.85 0.91 -8.65
C SER A 190 -19.58 -0.22 -7.65
N GLU A 191 -19.80 -1.45 -8.08
CA GLU A 191 -19.62 -2.68 -7.32
C GLU A 191 -18.13 -2.91 -7.04
N ALA A 192 -17.27 -2.68 -8.03
CA ALA A 192 -15.82 -2.72 -7.84
C ALA A 192 -15.33 -1.62 -6.89
N LEU A 193 -15.95 -0.44 -6.90
CA LEU A 193 -15.64 0.60 -5.92
C LEU A 193 -15.98 0.14 -4.50
N LYS A 194 -17.14 -0.49 -4.28
CA LYS A 194 -17.52 -1.01 -2.96
C LYS A 194 -16.52 -2.05 -2.46
N GLU A 195 -16.04 -2.93 -3.35
CA GLU A 195 -15.03 -3.94 -3.01
C GLU A 195 -13.68 -3.27 -2.66
N PHE A 196 -13.26 -2.27 -3.45
CA PHE A 196 -12.07 -1.48 -3.17
C PHE A 196 -12.16 -0.73 -1.82
N GLU A 197 -13.28 -0.08 -1.56
CA GLU A 197 -13.59 0.61 -0.31
C GLU A 197 -13.52 -0.33 0.88
N THR A 198 -14.20 -1.48 0.79
CA THR A 198 -14.21 -2.51 1.84
C THR A 198 -12.79 -3.00 2.10
N SER A 199 -11.98 -3.22 1.05
CA SER A 199 -10.59 -3.63 1.21
C SER A 199 -9.71 -2.61 1.96
N VAL A 200 -10.01 -1.31 1.85
CA VAL A 200 -9.33 -0.24 2.59
C VAL A 200 -9.78 -0.22 4.06
N ILE A 201 -11.09 -0.33 4.30
CA ILE A 201 -11.66 -0.33 5.65
C ILE A 201 -11.16 -1.54 6.44
N GLU A 202 -11.17 -2.72 5.82
CA GLU A 202 -10.75 -3.98 6.44
C GLU A 202 -9.23 -4.10 6.62
N TYR A 203 -8.45 -3.35 5.82
CA TYR A 203 -7.03 -3.11 6.10
C TYR A 203 -6.83 -2.30 7.40
N GLY A 204 -7.90 -1.71 7.92
CA GLY A 204 -7.99 -0.96 9.17
C GLY A 204 -7.90 0.54 8.97
N CYS A 205 -8.16 1.07 7.76
CA CYS A 205 -8.06 2.50 7.49
C CYS A 205 -9.43 3.13 7.30
N ASP A 206 -9.69 4.19 8.06
CA ASP A 206 -10.90 5.00 7.90
C ASP A 206 -10.80 5.91 6.68
N LEU A 207 -11.93 6.02 5.97
CA LEU A 207 -12.12 6.91 4.83
C LEU A 207 -12.90 8.18 5.22
N GLY A 208 -13.43 8.27 6.45
CA GLY A 208 -14.20 9.41 6.92
C GLY A 208 -15.52 9.60 6.15
N LEU A 209 -16.11 8.50 5.66
CA LEU A 209 -17.33 8.52 4.85
C LEU A 209 -18.58 8.92 5.65
N ASN A 210 -18.47 8.89 6.98
CA ASN A 210 -19.53 9.28 7.91
C ASN A 210 -19.55 10.79 8.24
N ASP A 211 -18.57 11.58 7.81
CA ASP A 211 -18.52 13.03 8.04
C ASP A 211 -19.37 13.84 7.04
N SER A 212 -20.20 13.16 6.24
CA SER A 212 -21.03 13.76 5.17
C SER A 212 -22.54 13.59 5.38
N LEU A 213 -22.97 13.27 6.61
CA LEU A 213 -24.39 13.22 7.02
C LEU A 213 -24.72 14.36 7.99
#